data_AF-A0A7G9Y6C1-F1
#
_entry.id   AF-A0A7G9Y6C1-F1
#
_cell.length_a   1.000
_cell.length_b   1.000
_cell.length_c   1.000
_cell.angle_alpha   90.00
_cell.angle_beta   90.00
_cell.angle_gamma   90.00
#
_symmetry.space_group_name_H-M   'P 1'
#
loop_
_entity.id
_entity.type
_entity.pdbx_description
1 polymer ?
#
loop_
_entity_poly.entity_id
_entity_poly.type
_entity_poly.pdbx_seq_one_letter_code
_entity_poly.pdbx_strand_id
1 'polypeptide(L)'
;MTKRPQNWLDRYEKRECEEMPLGLILCADASYEYVELLRLEESGMYVAEYLTDLPPRRLLEAKLHEAIRLAREQIAVRRGVGLEEWGVVCRV
;
A
#
# COMPACT_ATOMS: atom_id res chain seq x y z
N MET A 1 -13.93 -15.61 14.92
CA MET A 1 -13.09 -15.02 13.84
C MET A 1 -11.69 -14.79 14.40
N THR A 2 -10.73 -15.61 14.03
CA THR A 2 -9.32 -15.45 14.43
C THR A 2 -8.69 -14.34 13.60
N LYS A 3 -8.34 -13.22 14.23
CA LYS A 3 -7.59 -12.13 13.59
C LYS A 3 -6.11 -12.52 13.57
N ARG A 4 -5.50 -12.59 12.38
CA ARG A 4 -4.06 -12.86 12.22
C ARG A 4 -3.28 -11.55 12.21
N PRO A 5 -2.19 -11.43 12.99
CA PRO A 5 -1.38 -10.21 13.01
C PRO A 5 -0.56 -10.06 11.73
N GLN A 6 -0.17 -8.83 11.39
CA GLN A 6 0.58 -8.53 10.16
C GLN A 6 1.90 -9.31 10.04
N ASN A 7 2.62 -9.46 11.16
CA ASN A 7 3.85 -10.26 11.23
C ASN A 7 3.63 -11.75 10.95
N TRP A 8 2.42 -12.26 11.20
CA TRP A 8 2.07 -13.63 10.81
C TRP A 8 1.92 -13.73 9.30
N LEU A 9 1.28 -12.75 8.66
CA LEU A 9 1.13 -12.73 7.20
C LEU A 9 2.49 -12.65 6.51
N ASP A 10 3.39 -11.78 6.99
CA ASP A 10 4.74 -11.64 6.44
C ASP A 10 5.57 -12.93 6.56
N ARG A 11 5.40 -13.71 7.65
CA ARG A 11 6.14 -14.95 7.87
C ARG A 11 5.55 -16.20 7.21
N TYR A 12 4.23 -16.27 7.05
CA TYR A 12 3.56 -17.53 6.72
C TYR A 12 2.63 -17.46 5.51
N GLU A 13 2.21 -16.27 5.06
CA GLU A 13 1.26 -16.12 3.95
C GLU A 13 1.80 -15.29 2.77
N LYS A 14 2.85 -14.49 3.01
CA LYS A 14 3.52 -13.68 2.00
C LYS A 14 4.23 -14.56 0.97
N ARG A 15 4.00 -14.28 -0.30
CA ARG A 15 4.70 -14.93 -1.41
C ARG A 15 6.03 -14.23 -1.68
N GLU A 16 6.99 -14.93 -2.27
CA GLU A 16 8.32 -14.37 -2.58
C GLU A 16 8.26 -13.15 -3.53
N CYS A 17 7.22 -13.05 -4.35
CA CYS A 17 6.94 -11.89 -5.22
C CYS A 17 6.17 -10.75 -4.54
N GLU A 18 5.75 -10.91 -3.29
CA GLU A 18 4.98 -9.91 -2.55
C GLU A 18 5.88 -9.10 -1.63
N GLU A 19 5.60 -7.81 -1.52
CA GLU A 19 6.25 -6.91 -0.57
C GLU A 19 5.72 -7.15 0.85
N MET A 20 6.35 -6.50 1.85
CA MET A 20 5.85 -6.56 3.22
C MET A 20 4.37 -6.15 3.26
N PRO A 21 3.50 -6.93 3.91
CA PRO A 21 2.07 -6.65 3.88
C PRO A 21 1.81 -5.29 4.54
N LEU A 22 0.99 -4.46 3.90
CA LEU A 22 0.59 -3.14 4.39
C LEU A 22 -0.75 -3.25 5.10
N GLY A 23 -0.82 -2.77 6.35
CA GLY A 23 -2.10 -2.62 7.05
C GLY A 23 -2.72 -1.30 6.65
N LEU A 24 -3.96 -1.29 6.17
CA LEU A 24 -4.71 -0.06 5.94
C LEU A 24 -5.99 -0.10 6.77
N ILE A 25 -6.20 0.91 7.62
CA ILE A 25 -7.44 1.10 8.36
C ILE A 25 -8.14 2.31 7.76
N LEU A 26 -9.37 2.11 7.30
CA LEU A 26 -10.22 3.19 6.78
C LEU A 26 -11.18 3.65 7.88
N CYS A 27 -10.99 4.88 8.34
CA CYS A 27 -11.82 5.50 9.37
C CYS A 27 -12.79 6.52 8.77
N ALA A 28 -13.91 6.71 9.45
CA ALA A 28 -14.91 7.69 9.06
C ALA A 28 -14.50 9.15 9.27
N ASP A 29 -13.68 9.31 10.28
CA ASP A 29 -12.99 10.51 10.68
C ASP A 29 -11.72 9.96 11.34
N ALA A 30 -10.54 10.40 10.90
CA ALA A 30 -9.30 9.93 11.48
C ALA A 30 -9.03 10.80 12.71
N SER A 31 -9.42 10.31 13.88
CA SER A 31 -9.00 10.91 15.13
C SER A 31 -7.48 10.71 15.30
N TYR A 32 -6.68 11.67 14.84
CA TYR A 32 -5.21 11.63 14.86
C TYR A 32 -4.64 11.33 16.25
N GLU A 33 -5.31 11.79 17.32
CA GLU A 33 -4.95 11.48 18.72
C GLU A 33 -4.89 9.97 18.99
N TYR A 34 -5.81 9.19 18.44
CA TYR A 34 -5.89 7.74 18.66
C TYR A 34 -4.87 6.97 17.81
N VAL A 35 -4.50 7.51 16.63
CA VAL A 35 -3.46 6.95 15.76
C VAL A 35 -2.08 7.08 16.39
N GLU A 36 -1.78 8.27 16.94
CA GLU A 36 -0.51 8.59 17.60
C GLU A 36 -0.35 7.80 18.91
N LEU A 37 -1.38 7.72 19.74
CA LEU A 37 -1.36 6.99 21.00
C LEU A 37 -1.09 5.48 20.81
N LEU A 38 -1.65 4.89 19.75
CA LEU A 38 -1.51 3.47 19.43
C LEU A 38 -0.29 3.16 18.57
N ARG A 39 0.47 4.18 18.12
CA ARG A 39 1.68 4.04 17.28
C ARG A 39 1.44 3.14 16.06
N LEU A 40 0.25 3.24 15.45
CA LEU A 40 -0.19 2.32 14.39
C LEU A 40 0.76 2.34 13.18
N GLU A 41 1.28 3.52 12.83
CA GLU A 41 2.23 3.67 11.71
C GLU A 41 3.53 2.90 11.95
N GLU A 42 4.01 2.84 13.20
CA GLU A 42 5.21 2.09 13.55
C GLU A 42 4.99 0.57 13.46
N SER A 43 3.75 0.12 13.57
CA SER A 43 3.36 -1.28 13.34
C SER A 43 3.15 -1.64 11.87
N GLY A 44 3.45 -0.72 10.93
CA GLY A 44 3.20 -0.91 9.50
C GLY A 44 1.72 -0.82 9.12
N MET A 45 0.92 -0.16 9.96
CA MET A 45 -0.51 0.09 9.72
C MET A 45 -0.75 1.58 9.48
N TYR A 46 -1.30 1.91 8.32
CA TYR A 46 -1.65 3.26 7.94
C TYR A 46 -3.13 3.49 8.18
N VAL A 47 -3.48 4.63 8.77
CA VAL A 47 -4.87 5.06 8.94
C VAL A 47 -5.16 6.11 7.89
N ALA A 48 -6.23 5.91 7.12
CA ALA A 48 -6.73 6.88 6.16
C ALA A 48 -8.20 7.13 6.40
N GLU A 49 -8.66 8.34 6.09
CA GLU A 49 -10.07 8.67 6.10
C GLU A 49 -10.73 8.12 4.83
N TYR A 50 -12.00 7.70 4.95
CA TYR A 50 -12.77 7.44 3.75
C TYR A 50 -12.90 8.72 2.92
N LEU A 51 -12.95 8.57 1.61
CA LEU A 51 -13.41 9.64 0.76
C LEU A 51 -14.92 9.44 0.57
N THR A 52 -15.75 10.29 1.16
CA THR A 52 -17.21 10.22 0.99
C THR A 52 -17.63 10.60 -0.42
N ASP A 53 -16.86 11.46 -1.06
CA ASP A 53 -17.15 12.03 -2.37
C ASP A 53 -15.93 11.98 -3.28
N LEU A 54 -16.14 11.57 -4.53
CA LEU A 54 -15.08 11.51 -5.52
C LEU A 54 -14.63 12.92 -5.92
N PRO A 55 -13.31 13.19 -6.05
CA PRO A 55 -12.86 14.49 -6.50
C PRO A 55 -13.27 14.71 -7.97
N PRO A 56 -13.30 15.96 -8.46
CA PRO A 56 -13.66 16.25 -9.84
C PRO A 56 -12.88 15.39 -10.83
N ARG A 57 -13.55 14.85 -11.85
CA ARG A 57 -12.97 13.87 -12.80
C ARG A 57 -11.60 14.26 -13.33
N ARG A 58 -11.43 15.53 -13.71
CA ARG A 58 -10.14 16.06 -14.24
C ARG A 58 -9.01 15.99 -13.22
N LEU A 59 -9.31 16.28 -11.95
CA LEU A 59 -8.33 16.21 -10.87
C LEU A 59 -7.96 14.76 -10.56
N LEU A 60 -8.95 13.87 -10.52
CA LEU A 60 -8.71 12.44 -10.32
C LEU A 60 -7.82 11.86 -11.42
N GLU A 61 -8.16 12.15 -12.68
CA GLU A 61 -7.40 11.70 -13.86
C GLU A 61 -5.95 12.19 -13.79
N ALA A 62 -5.73 13.47 -13.46
CA ALA A 62 -4.39 14.03 -13.30
C ALA A 62 -3.60 13.33 -12.19
N LYS A 63 -4.23 13.07 -11.04
CA LYS A 63 -3.59 12.36 -9.90
C LYS A 63 -3.24 10.91 -10.24
N LEU A 64 -4.10 10.21 -10.97
CA LEU A 64 -3.83 8.83 -11.40
C LEU A 64 -2.69 8.77 -12.42
N HIS A 65 -2.67 9.66 -13.41
CA HIS A 65 -1.56 9.75 -14.36
C HIS A 65 -0.24 10.02 -13.65
N GLU A 66 -0.24 10.92 -12.68
CA GLU A 66 0.94 11.23 -11.87
C GLU A 66 1.40 10.02 -11.03
N ALA A 67 0.47 9.32 -10.38
CA ALA A 67 0.79 8.11 -9.61
C ALA A 67 1.42 7.02 -10.49
N ILE A 68 0.89 6.81 -11.70
CA ILE A 68 1.45 5.84 -12.66
C ILE A 68 2.85 6.27 -13.10
N ARG A 69 3.07 7.56 -13.37
CA ARG A 69 4.38 8.10 -13.75
C ARG A 69 5.42 7.82 -12.66
N LEU A 70 5.09 8.18 -11.41
CA LEU A 70 5.96 7.94 -10.25
C LEU A 70 6.25 6.45 -10.05
N ALA A 71 5.25 5.59 -10.15
CA ALA A 71 5.43 4.14 -10.01
C ALA A 71 6.38 3.59 -11.10
N ARG A 72 6.24 4.05 -12.35
CA ARG A 72 7.15 3.68 -13.44
C ARG A 72 8.58 4.13 -13.18
N GLU A 73 8.78 5.34 -12.66
CA GLU A 73 10.10 5.86 -12.30
C GLU A 73 10.75 5.04 -11.18
N GLN A 74 10.01 4.75 -10.11
CA GLN A 74 10.50 3.89 -9.02
C GLN A 74 10.88 2.49 -9.53
N ILE A 75 10.04 1.91 -10.38
CA ILE A 75 10.30 0.62 -11.00
C ILE A 75 11.55 0.68 -11.89
N ALA A 76 11.72 1.73 -12.70
CA ALA A 76 12.90 1.91 -13.55
C ALA A 76 14.19 2.05 -12.71
N VAL A 77 14.15 2.81 -11.62
CA VAL A 77 15.26 2.92 -10.65
C VAL A 77 15.58 1.57 -10.02
N ARG A 78 14.57 0.80 -9.64
CA ARG A 78 14.74 -0.56 -9.07
C ARG A 78 15.26 -1.57 -10.10
N ARG A 79 14.93 -1.39 -11.39
CA ARG A 79 15.32 -2.25 -12.54
C ARG A 79 16.71 -1.99 -13.10
N GLY A 80 17.49 -1.08 -12.51
CA GLY A 80 18.96 -1.04 -12.68
C GLY A 80 19.68 -2.29 -12.15
N VAL A 81 18.94 -3.21 -11.53
CA VAL A 81 19.32 -4.60 -11.25
C VAL A 81 18.49 -5.50 -12.20
N GLY A 82 19.18 -6.27 -13.04
CA GLY A 82 18.72 -6.96 -14.26
C GLY A 82 17.27 -7.51 -14.30
N LEU A 83 16.57 -7.16 -15.40
CA LEU A 83 15.32 -7.76 -15.86
C LEU A 83 15.59 -8.87 -16.89
N GLU A 84 16.10 -10.00 -16.44
CA GLU A 84 16.09 -11.23 -17.24
C GLU A 84 15.40 -12.32 -16.44
N GLU A 85 14.08 -12.15 -16.25
CA GLU A 85 13.08 -13.21 -16.03
C GLU A 85 11.76 -12.55 -15.61
N TRP A 86 10.88 -12.27 -16.57
CA TRP A 86 9.43 -12.12 -16.27
C TRP A 86 8.81 -13.51 -15.97
N GLY A 87 9.50 -14.30 -15.15
CA GLY A 87 9.17 -15.66 -14.72
C GLY A 87 8.59 -15.73 -13.31
N VAL A 88 8.26 -14.60 -12.67
CA VAL A 88 7.56 -14.59 -11.36
C VAL A 88 6.61 -13.39 -11.26
N VAL A 89 5.72 -13.22 -12.23
CA VAL A 89 4.56 -12.35 -12.03
C VAL A 89 3.63 -13.08 -11.05
N CYS A 90 3.52 -12.59 -9.81
CA CYS A 90 2.34 -12.84 -8.99
C CYS A 90 1.14 -12.28 -9.78
N ARG A 91 0.53 -13.12 -10.64
CA ARG A 91 -0.65 -12.75 -11.42
C ARG A 91 -1.78 -12.55 -10.40
N VAL A 92 -2.19 -11.30 -10.22
CA VAL A 92 -3.47 -10.95 -9.56
C VAL A 92 -4.61 -11.51 -10.41
#